data_AF-A0A163SJZ9-F1
#
_entry.id   AF-A0A163SJZ9-F1
#
_cell.length_a   1.000
_cell.length_b   1.000
_cell.length_c   1.000
_cell.angle_alpha   90.00
_cell.angle_beta   90.00
_cell.angle_gamma   90.00
#
_symmetry.space_group_name_H-M   'P 1'
#
loop_
_entity.id
_entity.type
_entity.pdbx_description
1 polymer ?
#
loop_
_entity_poly.entity_id
_entity_poly.type
_entity_poly.pdbx_seq_one_letter_code
_entity_poly.pdbx_strand_id
1 'polypeptide(L)'
;MSTVTTLGVTGMTCGNCVSHVTKDVGAVAGVENISVDLNVGGASEVTVFSDDPLDEAALREAVDEAGYEVTSYEVQLDAQAAQSAEQAADRKAHNCGCGCGTDSAADAAPAVKTYDLQVPQA
;
A
#
# COMPACT_ATOMS: atom_id res chain seq x y z
N MET A 1 17.31 8.05 -2.51
CA MET A 1 17.21 7.04 -1.44
C MET A 1 15.77 6.59 -1.45
N SER A 2 15.44 5.36 -1.83
CA SER A 2 14.04 5.03 -2.11
C SER A 2 13.17 5.11 -0.85
N THR A 3 12.20 6.02 -0.86
CA THR A 3 11.15 6.19 0.13
C THR A 3 9.89 5.49 -0.37
N VAL A 4 9.14 4.89 0.57
CA VAL A 4 7.89 4.20 0.26
C VAL A 4 6.79 4.82 1.09
N THR A 5 5.73 5.32 0.45
CA THR A 5 4.59 5.95 1.13
C THR A 5 3.35 5.10 0.91
N THR A 6 2.73 4.63 1.97
CA THR A 6 1.51 3.83 1.94
C THR A 6 0.32 4.69 2.39
N LEU A 7 -0.73 4.68 1.58
CA LEU A 7 -1.94 5.47 1.76
C LEU A 7 -3.15 4.52 1.78
N GLY A 8 -4.02 4.64 2.77
CA GLY A 8 -5.32 3.96 2.76
C GLY A 8 -6.36 4.85 2.12
N VAL A 9 -7.01 4.39 1.06
CA VAL A 9 -8.00 5.15 0.28
C VAL A 9 -9.33 4.40 0.25
N THR A 10 -10.41 5.07 0.62
CA THR A 10 -11.75 4.47 0.60
C THR A 10 -12.56 4.94 -0.62
N GLY A 11 -13.51 4.12 -1.05
CA GLY A 11 -14.42 4.45 -2.15
C GLY A 11 -14.00 3.93 -3.54
N MET A 12 -12.81 3.35 -3.68
CA MET A 12 -12.42 2.67 -4.91
C MET A 12 -13.16 1.33 -5.05
N THR A 13 -13.92 1.17 -6.13
CA THR A 13 -14.75 -0.03 -6.39
C THR A 13 -14.44 -0.71 -7.71
N CYS A 14 -13.60 -0.11 -8.55
CA CYS A 14 -13.38 -0.54 -9.92
C CYS A 14 -11.94 -0.32 -10.38
N GLY A 15 -11.43 -1.16 -11.29
CA GLY A 15 -10.06 -0.99 -11.82
C GLY A 15 -9.84 0.33 -12.58
N ASN A 16 -10.89 0.88 -13.19
CA ASN A 16 -10.80 2.18 -13.85
C ASN A 16 -10.70 3.35 -12.84
N CYS A 17 -11.29 3.17 -11.67
CA CYS A 17 -11.23 4.10 -10.54
C CYS A 17 -9.77 4.19 -10.04
N VAL A 18 -9.11 3.03 -9.91
CA VAL A 18 -7.69 2.92 -9.57
C VAL A 18 -6.83 3.68 -10.58
N SER A 19 -7.00 3.42 -11.88
CA SER A 19 -6.20 4.11 -12.91
C SER A 19 -6.36 5.62 -12.92
N HIS A 20 -7.52 6.16 -12.52
CA HIS A 20 -7.73 7.60 -12.41
C HIS A 20 -6.92 8.17 -11.25
N VAL A 21 -7.09 7.61 -10.04
CA VAL A 21 -6.33 8.01 -8.84
C VAL A 21 -4.83 7.89 -9.06
N THR A 22 -4.38 6.77 -9.62
CA THR A 22 -2.95 6.55 -9.91
C THR A 22 -2.39 7.60 -10.86
N LYS A 23 -3.21 8.13 -11.79
CA LYS A 23 -2.77 9.16 -12.71
C LYS A 23 -2.58 10.51 -12.03
N ASP A 24 -3.49 10.89 -11.14
CA ASP A 24 -3.39 12.14 -10.38
C ASP A 24 -2.27 12.07 -9.33
N VAL A 25 -2.18 10.95 -8.60
CA VAL A 25 -1.08 10.69 -7.65
C VAL A 25 0.27 10.60 -8.39
N GLY A 26 0.31 9.99 -9.57
CA GLY A 26 1.51 9.91 -10.41
C GLY A 26 1.94 11.23 -11.03
N ALA A 27 1.08 12.26 -11.01
CA ALA A 27 1.44 13.61 -11.41
C ALA A 27 2.21 14.38 -10.30
N VAL A 28 2.21 13.86 -9.06
CA VAL A 28 2.99 14.42 -7.97
C VAL A 28 4.48 14.26 -8.28
N ALA A 29 5.22 15.36 -8.17
CA ALA A 29 6.65 15.36 -8.46
C ALA A 29 7.42 14.43 -7.50
N GLY A 30 8.24 13.54 -8.07
CA GLY A 30 9.05 12.59 -7.31
C GLY A 30 8.50 11.16 -7.26
N VAL A 31 7.28 10.92 -7.77
CA VAL A 31 6.73 9.56 -7.88
C VAL A 31 7.36 8.79 -9.03
N GLU A 32 7.89 7.61 -8.73
CA GLU A 32 8.49 6.69 -9.71
C GLU A 32 7.57 5.51 -10.04
N ASN A 33 6.96 4.92 -9.01
CA ASN A 33 6.08 3.76 -9.16
C ASN A 33 4.91 3.83 -8.17
N ILE A 34 3.77 3.25 -8.55
CA ILE A 34 2.57 3.19 -7.72
C ILE A 34 2.02 1.76 -7.80
N SER A 35 1.85 1.14 -6.63
CA SER A 35 1.14 -0.13 -6.46
C SER A 35 -0.17 0.14 -5.74
N VAL A 36 -1.29 -0.38 -6.26
CA VAL A 36 -2.61 -0.22 -5.63
C VAL A 36 -3.25 -1.57 -5.36
N ASP A 37 -3.56 -1.81 -4.10
CA ASP A 37 -4.26 -2.98 -3.58
C ASP A 37 -5.74 -2.64 -3.37
N LEU A 38 -6.52 -2.91 -4.43
CA LEU A 38 -7.95 -2.61 -4.46
C LEU A 38 -8.73 -3.59 -3.57
N ASN A 39 -9.36 -3.06 -2.52
CA ASN A 39 -10.28 -3.77 -1.65
C ASN A 39 -11.72 -3.33 -1.94
N VAL A 40 -12.44 -4.13 -2.73
CA VAL A 40 -13.84 -3.83 -3.07
C VAL A 40 -14.73 -3.92 -1.82
N GLY A 41 -15.26 -2.77 -1.39
CA GLY A 41 -16.09 -2.67 -0.18
C GLY A 41 -15.32 -2.33 1.10
N GLY A 42 -14.04 -1.94 1.00
CA GLY A 42 -13.21 -1.53 2.14
C GLY A 42 -12.24 -0.40 1.80
N ALA A 43 -11.20 -0.27 2.63
CA ALA A 43 -10.07 0.63 2.38
C ALA A 43 -9.07 -0.06 1.44
N SER A 44 -8.82 0.55 0.28
CA SER A 44 -7.81 0.11 -0.66
C SER A 44 -6.47 0.72 -0.29
N GLU A 45 -5.39 -0.04 -0.40
CA GLU A 45 -4.05 0.43 -0.05
C GLU A 45 -3.32 0.91 -1.30
N VAL A 46 -2.68 2.07 -1.23
CA VAL A 46 -1.93 2.69 -2.32
C VAL A 46 -0.50 2.91 -1.84
N THR A 47 0.43 2.14 -2.41
CA THR A 47 1.85 2.21 -2.11
C THR A 47 2.57 2.98 -3.22
N VAL A 48 3.21 4.08 -2.85
CA VAL A 48 3.91 5.01 -3.74
C VAL A 48 5.40 4.89 -3.48
N PHE A 49 6.19 4.72 -4.54
CA PHE A 49 7.64 4.65 -4.51
C PHE A 49 8.24 5.94 -5.08
N SER A 50 9.15 6.56 -4.35
CA SER A 50 9.80 7.83 -4.70
C SER A 50 11.25 7.89 -4.22
N ASP A 51 12.15 8.58 -4.92
CA ASP A 51 13.56 8.69 -4.49
C ASP A 51 13.79 9.72 -3.36
N ASP A 52 12.80 10.59 -3.12
CA ASP A 52 12.76 11.59 -2.07
C ASP A 52 11.43 11.52 -1.30
N PRO A 53 11.39 11.95 -0.03
CA PRO A 53 10.16 11.99 0.73
C PRO A 53 9.15 12.96 0.10
N LEU A 54 7.98 12.43 -0.20
CA LEU A 54 6.86 13.19 -0.73
C LEU A 54 6.15 13.94 0.40
N ASP A 55 5.59 15.11 0.07
CA ASP A 55 4.75 15.85 1.01
C ASP A 55 3.41 15.14 1.22
N GLU A 56 3.11 14.84 2.48
CA GLU A 56 1.83 14.27 2.92
C GLU A 56 0.64 15.10 2.44
N ALA A 57 0.77 16.43 2.50
CA ALA A 57 -0.31 17.33 2.10
C ALA A 57 -0.58 17.23 0.60
N ALA A 58 0.48 17.21 -0.22
CA ALA A 58 0.38 17.09 -1.67
C ALA A 58 -0.22 15.74 -2.11
N LEU A 59 0.17 14.64 -1.45
CA LEU A 59 -0.41 13.32 -1.70
C LEU A 59 -1.88 13.26 -1.34
N ARG A 60 -2.28 13.82 -0.20
CA ARG A 60 -3.71 13.89 0.17
C ARG A 60 -4.51 14.76 -0.78
N GLU A 61 -3.97 15.91 -1.18
CA GLU A 61 -4.62 16.82 -2.13
C GLU A 61 -4.84 16.14 -3.47
N ALA A 62 -3.84 15.43 -4.01
CA ALA A 62 -4.00 14.66 -5.25
C ALA A 62 -5.10 13.58 -5.16
N VAL A 63 -5.24 12.92 -4.00
CA VAL A 63 -6.29 11.91 -3.78
C VAL A 63 -7.68 12.57 -3.60
N ASP A 64 -7.74 13.72 -2.94
CA ASP A 64 -8.97 14.52 -2.76
C ASP A 64 -9.46 15.09 -4.10
N GLU A 65 -8.54 15.59 -4.95
CA GLU A 65 -8.83 16.04 -6.31
C GLU A 65 -9.37 14.90 -7.18
N ALA A 66 -8.87 13.67 -6.99
CA ALA A 66 -9.40 12.47 -7.64
C ALA A 66 -10.79 12.06 -7.10
N GLY A 67 -11.26 12.68 -6.01
CA GLY A 67 -12.57 12.46 -5.40
C GLY A 67 -12.61 11.31 -4.38
N TYR A 68 -11.48 11.01 -3.75
CA TYR A 68 -11.37 9.95 -2.75
C TYR A 68 -10.81 10.46 -1.43
N GLU A 69 -11.07 9.73 -0.34
CA GLU A 69 -10.61 10.11 1.00
C GLU A 69 -9.48 9.20 1.46
N VAL A 70 -8.40 9.81 1.96
CA VAL A 70 -7.26 9.13 2.58
C VAL A 70 -7.54 8.89 4.07
N THR A 71 -7.68 7.63 4.46
CA THR A 71 -7.95 7.20 5.84
C THR A 71 -6.69 6.89 6.65
N SER A 72 -5.59 6.55 5.98
CA SER A 72 -4.29 6.27 6.62
C SER A 72 -3.13 6.80 5.77
N TYR A 73 -2.06 7.21 6.45
CA TYR A 73 -0.83 7.71 5.83
C TYR A 73 0.37 7.18 6.60
N GLU A 74 1.24 6.44 5.91
CA GLU A 74 2.43 5.85 6.49
C GLU A 74 3.62 6.09 5.56
N VAL A 75 4.65 6.78 6.03
CA VAL A 75 5.89 7.02 5.26
C VAL A 75 6.99 6.15 5.80
N GLN A 76 7.58 5.37 4.92
CA GLN A 76 8.77 4.59 5.16
C GLN A 76 9.92 5.32 4.46
N LEU A 77 10.48 6.31 5.15
CA LEU A 77 11.83 6.79 4.84
C LEU A 77 12.80 5.71 5.35
N ASP A 78 13.55 5.08 4.45
CA ASP A 78 14.65 4.15 4.75
C ASP A 78 14.25 2.77 5.33
N ALA A 79 13.40 1.98 4.67
CA ALA A 79 13.27 0.50 4.76
C ALA A 79 13.29 -0.23 6.15
N GLN A 80 13.27 0.47 7.29
CA GLN A 80 13.39 -0.06 8.65
C GLN A 80 12.18 0.31 9.51
N ALA A 81 10.98 0.28 8.94
CA ALA A 81 9.73 0.16 9.70
C ALA A 81 9.03 -1.17 9.41
N ALA A 82 9.22 -1.75 8.21
CA ALA A 82 8.71 -3.07 7.84
C ALA A 82 9.32 -4.23 8.68
N GLN A 83 10.51 -4.06 9.26
CA GLN A 83 11.11 -5.06 10.15
C GLN A 83 10.54 -5.05 11.58
N SER A 84 9.66 -4.10 11.95
CA SER A 84 9.08 -4.02 13.30
C SER A 84 7.64 -4.57 13.39
N ALA A 85 6.91 -4.66 12.28
CA ALA A 85 5.60 -5.32 12.26
C ALA A 85 5.73 -6.86 12.30
N GLU A 86 6.77 -7.42 11.67
CA GLU A 86 6.98 -8.87 11.65
C GLU A 86 7.42 -9.42 13.04
N GLN A 87 8.06 -8.59 13.88
CA GLN A 87 8.42 -8.95 15.25
C GLN A 87 7.24 -8.95 16.25
N ALA A 88 6.03 -8.54 15.84
CA ALA A 88 4.83 -8.59 16.67
C ALA A 88 4.00 -9.88 16.46
N ALA A 89 4.14 -10.57 15.32
CA ALA A 89 3.43 -11.81 15.02
C ALA A 89 4.23 -13.07 15.38
N ASP A 90 5.56 -13.05 15.27
CA ASP A 90 6.44 -14.20 15.55
C ASP A 90 6.99 -14.19 16.99
N ARG A 91 6.11 -14.11 18.00
CA ARG A 91 6.45 -14.56 19.37
C ARG A 91 5.55 -15.69 19.85
N LYS A 92 5.10 -16.54 18.92
CA LYS A 92 4.41 -17.78 19.27
C LYS A 92 4.76 -18.95 18.34
N ALA A 93 6.01 -19.39 18.38
CA ALA A 93 6.33 -20.82 18.23
C ALA A 93 7.77 -21.12 18.65
N HIS A 94 8.17 -20.73 19.87
CA HIS A 94 9.27 -21.45 20.50
C HIS A 94 8.74 -22.79 21.02
N ASN A 95 9.12 -23.85 20.28
CA ASN A 95 9.51 -25.17 20.81
C ASN A 95 8.41 -26.13 21.29
N CYS A 96 8.09 -27.14 20.47
CA CYS A 96 8.28 -28.54 20.86
C CYS A 96 8.28 -29.45 19.63
N GLY A 97 9.40 -30.15 19.38
CA GLY A 97 9.56 -31.11 18.31
C GLY A 97 8.63 -32.32 18.48
N CYS A 98 7.51 -32.32 17.79
CA CYS A 98 6.81 -33.53 17.38
C CYS A 98 6.02 -33.18 16.12
N GLY A 99 6.45 -33.73 14.98
CA GLY A 99 5.87 -33.42 13.68
C GLY A 99 4.40 -33.84 13.61
N CYS A 100 3.51 -32.88 13.79
CA CYS A 100 2.11 -32.95 13.36
C CYS A 100 1.50 -31.55 13.40
N GLY A 101 1.37 -30.91 12.23
CA GLY A 101 0.64 -29.65 12.06
C GLY A 101 0.52 -29.39 10.57
N THR A 102 -0.44 -30.01 9.89
CA THR A 102 -1.75 -29.40 9.57
C THR A 102 -1.59 -28.04 8.88
N ASP A 103 -1.53 -28.09 7.55
CA ASP A 103 -1.97 -27.00 6.66
C ASP A 103 -3.20 -26.30 7.23
N SER A 104 -3.02 -25.09 7.76
CA SER A 104 -4.03 -24.08 8.09
C SER A 104 -3.27 -22.89 8.69
N ALA A 105 -3.31 -21.66 8.21
CA ALA A 105 -4.32 -21.01 7.40
C ALA A 105 -3.69 -19.82 6.64
N ALA A 106 -3.85 -19.81 5.32
CA ALA A 106 -4.00 -18.57 4.57
C ALA A 106 -5.43 -18.57 4.00
N ASP A 107 -6.41 -18.76 4.89
CA ASP A 107 -7.83 -18.74 4.52
C ASP A 107 -8.37 -17.33 4.75
N ALA A 108 -8.88 -16.75 3.65
CA ALA A 108 -9.50 -15.44 3.52
C ALA A 108 -8.57 -14.20 3.63
N ALA A 109 -7.60 -14.09 2.72
CA ALA A 109 -7.31 -12.75 2.19
C ALA A 109 -8.59 -12.27 1.45
N PRO A 110 -9.12 -11.06 1.71
CA PRO A 110 -10.17 -10.52 0.85
C PRO A 110 -9.65 -10.51 -0.59
N ALA A 111 -10.54 -10.46 -1.58
CA ALA A 111 -10.15 -10.42 -2.99
C ALA A 111 -9.43 -9.09 -3.32
N VAL A 112 -8.19 -8.95 -2.87
CA VAL A 112 -7.32 -7.82 -3.10
C VAL A 112 -6.80 -7.97 -4.52
N LYS A 113 -7.07 -6.96 -5.34
CA LYS A 113 -6.49 -6.92 -6.68
C LYS A 113 -5.39 -5.87 -6.70
N THR A 114 -4.15 -6.34 -6.75
CA THR A 114 -2.96 -5.50 -6.85
C THR A 114 -2.75 -5.01 -8.28
N TYR A 115 -2.50 -3.71 -8.43
CA TYR A 115 -2.19 -3.04 -9.70
C TYR A 115 -0.83 -2.33 -9.56
N ASP A 116 0.21 -2.91 -10.17
CA ASP A 116 1.52 -2.26 -10.30
C ASP A 116 1.53 -1.41 -11.57
N LEU A 117 1.63 -0.10 -11.41
CA LEU A 117 1.51 0.90 -12.46
C LEU A 117 2.79 1.74 -12.48
N GLN A 118 3.67 1.42 -13.43
CA GLN A 118 4.84 2.24 -13.69
C GLN A 118 4.42 3.60 -14.24
N VAL A 119 4.80 4.67 -13.55
CA VAL A 119 4.57 6.03 -14.00
C VAL A 119 5.54 6.31 -15.15
N PRO A 120 5.07 6.57 -16.39
CA PRO A 120 5.96 6.90 -17.47
C PRO A 120 6.61 8.25 -17.19
N GLN A 121 7.90 8.24 -16.84
CA GLN A 121 8.72 9.43 -16.67
C GLN A 121 8.83 10.13 -18.04
N ALA A 122 8.22 11.30 -18.19
CA ALA A 122 8.24 12.11 -19.41
C ALA A 122 9.39 13.13 -19.39
#